data_AF-A0A9E3CBM2-F1
#
_entry.id   AF-A0A9E3CBM2-F1
#
_cell.length_a   1.000
_cell.length_b   1.000
_cell.length_c   1.000
_cell.angle_alpha   90.00
_cell.angle_beta   90.00
_cell.angle_gamma   90.00
#
_symmetry.space_group_name_H-M   'P 1'
#
loop_
_entity.id
_entity.type
_entity.pdbx_description
1 polymer ?
#
loop_
_entity_poly.entity_id
_entity_poly.type
_entity_poly.pdbx_seq_one_letter_code
_entity_poly.pdbx_strand_id
1 'polypeptide(L)'
;MRRTCLIVAATVALPAAALAAPAASARLAASHGVKNLHRVTVRLSKGHVCGKAVINGMTENGTVIGTTFCGRSAAFVRKPSGATTVYRLPKKYGRYTYASNISSNGIMAVVGQHKTGGKSTSYLVARNGDITALVDPAAAGHDTVVNGVNRYGAAVGIYCLNHKCSKSASFIYRRGSFTTFTLKRKQLLPNLSEITDRGALIGSFYQYPNGNLRGFVRAHGKTKVIDAPGASQKLGYGTFLLGGANHGTVCGASSGPHRYEVGFVRRHGHNHVINLKPHVHHAFSAIEACNDSGEVAIHARLKSGPAVFLGKLG
;
A
#
# COMPACT_ATOMS: atom_id res chain seq x y z
N MET A 1 -19.06 23.85 11.10
CA MET A 1 -18.95 22.78 10.07
C MET A 1 -17.59 22.09 10.16
N ARG A 2 -17.52 20.88 10.72
CA ARG A 2 -16.27 20.10 10.88
C ARG A 2 -16.10 19.16 9.67
N ARG A 3 -15.15 19.45 8.78
CA ARG A 3 -14.76 18.54 7.70
C ARG A 3 -13.56 17.71 8.14
N THR A 4 -13.76 16.39 8.13
CA THR A 4 -12.83 15.33 8.47
C THR A 4 -11.59 15.37 7.59
N CYS A 5 -10.41 15.26 8.20
CA CYS A 5 -9.14 15.17 7.50
C CYS A 5 -9.03 13.76 6.88
N LEU A 6 -9.10 13.67 5.55
CA LEU A 6 -8.89 12.43 4.81
C LEU A 6 -7.37 12.17 4.77
N ILE A 7 -6.93 11.14 5.48
CA ILE A 7 -5.52 10.74 5.59
C ILE A 7 -5.08 10.14 4.24
N VAL A 8 -4.15 10.80 3.56
CA VAL A 8 -3.45 10.25 2.38
C VAL A 8 -2.30 9.38 2.88
N ALA A 9 -2.61 8.22 3.43
CA ALA A 9 -1.88 7.06 2.94
C ALA A 9 -2.40 6.84 1.52
N ALA A 10 -1.59 6.40 0.56
CA ALA A 10 -2.14 5.92 -0.72
C ALA A 10 -2.92 4.60 -0.55
N THR A 11 -3.56 4.38 0.60
CA THR A 11 -4.75 3.53 0.75
C THR A 11 -5.96 4.43 0.51
N VAL A 12 -6.65 4.20 -0.61
CA VAL A 12 -7.92 4.85 -0.92
C VAL A 12 -8.92 4.59 0.21
N ALA A 13 -9.08 5.55 1.12
CA ALA A 13 -10.14 5.53 2.13
C ALA A 13 -11.47 5.91 1.45
N LEU A 14 -12.46 5.01 1.49
CA LEU A 14 -13.83 5.27 1.02
C LEU A 14 -14.88 5.01 2.11
N PRO A 15 -16.06 5.65 2.02
CA PRO A 15 -17.18 5.44 2.93
C PRO A 15 -17.83 4.07 2.71
N ALA A 16 -18.29 3.46 3.81
CA ALA A 16 -18.95 2.16 3.82
C ALA A 16 -20.44 2.29 3.50
N ALA A 17 -20.91 1.70 2.39
CA ALA A 17 -22.30 1.30 2.24
C ALA A 17 -22.38 -0.23 2.41
N ALA A 18 -23.30 -0.68 3.26
CA ALA A 18 -23.46 -2.08 3.63
C ALA A 18 -24.56 -2.73 2.79
N LEU A 19 -24.23 -3.83 2.11
CA LEU A 19 -25.17 -4.86 1.67
C LEU A 19 -24.43 -6.20 1.77
N ALA A 20 -24.98 -7.13 2.55
CA ALA A 20 -24.46 -8.47 2.69
C ALA A 20 -24.91 -9.30 1.48
N ALA A 21 -23.97 -9.96 0.79
CA ALA A 21 -24.24 -10.93 -0.26
C ALA A 21 -23.61 -12.29 0.11
N PRO A 22 -24.24 -13.42 -0.25
CA PRO A 22 -23.77 -14.75 0.13
C PRO A 22 -22.45 -15.12 -0.56
N ALA A 23 -21.69 -15.99 0.10
CA ALA A 23 -20.35 -16.44 -0.30
C ALA A 23 -20.41 -17.42 -1.48
N ALA A 24 -20.66 -16.93 -2.69
CA ALA A 24 -20.36 -17.68 -3.91
C ALA A 24 -18.88 -17.50 -4.25
N SER A 25 -18.13 -18.61 -4.35
CA SER A 25 -16.76 -18.66 -4.84
C SER A 25 -16.74 -18.38 -6.35
N ALA A 26 -16.91 -17.13 -6.75
CA ALA A 26 -16.71 -16.72 -8.13
C ALA A 26 -15.22 -16.89 -8.49
N ARG A 27 -14.90 -17.92 -9.28
CA ARG A 27 -13.62 -17.98 -9.99
C ARG A 27 -13.64 -16.86 -11.01
N LEU A 28 -12.83 -15.82 -10.79
CA LEU A 28 -12.56 -14.84 -11.84
C LEU A 28 -11.87 -15.60 -12.99
N ALA A 29 -12.43 -15.53 -14.21
CA ALA A 29 -11.74 -16.01 -15.40
C ALA A 29 -10.35 -15.36 -15.44
N ALA A 30 -9.31 -16.15 -15.76
CA ALA A 30 -7.92 -15.70 -15.78
C ALA A 30 -7.81 -14.33 -16.48
N SER A 31 -7.46 -13.29 -15.71
CA SER A 31 -7.08 -12.01 -16.30
C SER A 31 -5.81 -12.25 -17.12
N HIS A 32 -5.74 -11.72 -18.35
CA HIS A 32 -4.57 -11.83 -19.21
C HIS A 32 -3.28 -11.64 -18.39
N GLY A 33 -2.49 -12.70 -18.22
CA GLY A 33 -1.21 -12.68 -17.53
C GLY A 33 -1.18 -13.04 -16.03
N VAL A 34 -2.30 -13.37 -15.38
CA VAL A 34 -2.30 -13.85 -13.97
C VAL A 34 -2.90 -15.24 -13.86
N LYS A 35 -2.11 -16.19 -13.37
CA LYS A 35 -2.50 -17.56 -13.06
C LYS A 35 -2.81 -17.69 -11.57
N ASN A 36 -3.63 -18.69 -11.22
CA ASN A 36 -3.96 -19.06 -9.84
C ASN A 36 -4.49 -17.89 -8.99
N LEU A 37 -5.46 -17.15 -9.55
CA LEU A 37 -6.07 -16.03 -8.84
C LEU A 37 -7.03 -16.57 -7.76
N HIS A 38 -6.70 -16.36 -6.49
CA HIS A 38 -7.50 -16.80 -5.35
C HIS A 38 -7.95 -15.61 -4.52
N ARG A 39 -9.25 -15.55 -4.21
CA ARG A 39 -9.80 -14.53 -3.32
C ARG A 39 -9.28 -14.75 -1.90
N VAL A 40 -8.73 -13.69 -1.30
CA VAL A 40 -8.31 -13.72 0.09
C VAL A 40 -9.51 -13.53 0.99
N THR A 41 -9.75 -14.50 1.86
CA THR A 41 -10.67 -14.37 2.99
C THR A 41 -9.86 -14.43 4.27
N VAL A 42 -10.07 -13.45 5.15
CA VAL A 42 -9.39 -13.40 6.45
C VAL A 42 -10.28 -14.07 7.47
N ARG A 43 -9.90 -15.29 7.89
CA ARG A 43 -10.55 -15.97 9.03
C ARG A 43 -9.98 -15.39 10.32
N LEU A 44 -10.84 -14.77 11.12
CA LEU A 44 -10.53 -14.30 12.46
C LEU A 44 -10.68 -15.47 13.46
N SER A 45 -10.15 -15.30 14.68
CA SER A 45 -10.32 -16.24 15.78
C SER A 45 -11.79 -16.62 15.98
N LYS A 46 -12.07 -17.89 16.31
CA LYS A 46 -13.43 -18.47 16.47
C LYS A 46 -14.24 -18.61 15.18
N GLY A 47 -13.57 -18.75 14.03
CA GLY A 47 -14.23 -19.07 12.75
C GLY A 47 -14.94 -17.89 12.06
N HIS A 48 -14.91 -16.69 12.64
CA HIS A 48 -15.54 -15.51 12.03
C HIS A 48 -14.77 -15.09 10.77
N VAL A 49 -15.42 -15.10 9.61
CA VAL A 49 -14.82 -14.66 8.34
C VAL A 49 -15.02 -13.17 8.17
N CYS A 50 -13.92 -12.42 8.08
CA CYS A 50 -14.03 -11.01 7.72
C CYS A 50 -14.05 -10.83 6.20
N GLY A 51 -15.18 -10.35 5.68
CA GLY A 51 -15.34 -10.02 4.26
C GLY A 51 -14.71 -8.67 3.85
N LYS A 52 -14.31 -7.83 4.81
CA LYS A 52 -13.73 -6.50 4.57
C LYS A 52 -12.26 -6.47 4.98
N ALA A 53 -11.38 -6.73 4.02
CA ALA A 53 -9.95 -6.67 4.19
C ALA A 53 -9.27 -5.99 2.99
N VAL A 54 -8.11 -5.39 3.22
CA VAL A 54 -7.20 -4.89 2.19
C VAL A 54 -5.82 -5.50 2.41
N ILE A 55 -5.05 -5.69 1.34
CA ILE A 55 -3.62 -6.02 1.44
C ILE A 55 -2.82 -4.73 1.32
N ASN A 56 -1.76 -4.63 2.09
CA ASN A 56 -0.90 -3.46 2.15
C ASN A 56 0.55 -3.77 1.77
N GLY A 57 1.02 -5.02 1.96
CA GLY A 57 2.40 -5.40 1.62
C GLY A 57 2.57 -6.91 1.45
N MET A 58 3.68 -7.29 0.81
CA MET A 58 4.03 -8.68 0.53
C MET A 58 5.55 -8.85 0.59
N THR A 59 6.01 -9.97 1.16
CA THR A 59 7.42 -10.37 1.17
C THR A 59 7.76 -11.29 0.00
N GLU A 60 9.06 -11.52 -0.23
CA GLU A 60 9.53 -12.43 -1.28
C GLU A 60 9.07 -13.87 -1.12
N ASN A 61 8.76 -14.32 0.10
CA ASN A 61 8.29 -15.68 0.32
C ASN A 61 6.76 -15.83 0.16
N GLY A 62 6.04 -14.76 -0.21
CA GLY A 62 4.58 -14.76 -0.34
C GLY A 62 3.82 -14.51 0.97
N THR A 63 4.51 -14.19 2.06
CA THR A 63 3.85 -13.66 3.26
C THR A 63 3.28 -12.28 2.97
N VAL A 64 2.02 -12.08 3.34
CA VAL A 64 1.24 -10.88 3.06
C VAL A 64 0.83 -10.23 4.37
N ILE A 65 0.84 -8.90 4.41
CA ILE A 65 0.22 -8.12 5.48
C ILE A 65 -0.95 -7.30 4.93
N GLY A 66 -1.96 -7.13 5.76
CA GLY A 66 -3.11 -6.31 5.40
C GLY A 66 -3.88 -5.81 6.61
N THR A 67 -4.97 -5.09 6.34
CA THR A 67 -5.88 -4.57 7.38
C THR A 67 -7.25 -5.20 7.24
N THR A 68 -7.81 -5.68 8.35
CA THR A 68 -9.22 -6.09 8.46
C THR A 68 -10.06 -4.95 9.04
N PHE A 69 -11.30 -4.81 8.58
CA PHE A 69 -12.26 -3.79 9.04
C PHE A 69 -13.49 -4.38 9.74
N CYS A 70 -13.45 -5.66 10.12
CA CYS A 70 -14.55 -6.28 10.84
C CYS A 70 -14.47 -5.93 12.33
N GLY A 71 -15.27 -4.95 12.74
CA GLY A 71 -15.23 -4.38 14.08
C GLY A 71 -14.12 -3.33 14.22
N ARG A 72 -13.20 -3.53 15.16
CA ARG A 72 -12.02 -2.65 15.30
C ARG A 72 -10.96 -3.06 14.29
N SER A 73 -10.52 -2.09 13.48
CA SER A 73 -9.45 -2.31 12.51
C SER A 73 -8.24 -2.94 13.16
N ALA A 74 -7.72 -4.00 12.53
CA ALA A 74 -6.55 -4.73 12.98
C ALA A 74 -5.67 -5.08 11.78
N ALA A 75 -4.36 -5.16 12.02
CA ALA A 75 -3.45 -5.75 11.04
C ALA A 75 -3.65 -7.26 11.01
N PHE A 76 -3.35 -7.90 9.89
CA PHE A 76 -3.21 -9.35 9.79
C PHE A 76 -2.00 -9.69 8.96
N VAL A 77 -1.38 -10.83 9.28
CA VAL A 77 -0.32 -11.46 8.49
C VAL A 77 -0.85 -12.80 8.00
N ARG A 78 -0.76 -13.04 6.69
CA ARG A 78 -1.11 -14.31 6.05
C ARG A 78 0.15 -14.95 5.48
N LYS A 79 0.48 -16.15 5.95
CA LYS A 79 1.57 -16.97 5.40
C LYS A 79 1.18 -17.60 4.06
N PRO A 80 2.14 -18.05 3.24
CA PRO A 80 1.87 -18.76 1.98
C PRO A 80 0.98 -19.99 2.16
N SER A 81 1.14 -20.70 3.28
CA SER A 81 0.28 -21.84 3.67
C SER A 81 -1.19 -21.48 3.90
N GLY A 82 -1.55 -20.19 3.89
CA GLY A 82 -2.89 -19.69 4.18
C GLY A 82 -3.16 -19.42 5.65
N ALA A 83 -2.26 -19.84 6.55
CA ALA A 83 -2.34 -19.52 7.97
C ALA A 83 -2.35 -17.99 8.17
N THR A 84 -3.33 -17.49 8.93
CA THR A 84 -3.52 -16.06 9.16
C THR A 84 -3.46 -15.74 10.65
N THR A 85 -2.71 -14.70 11.00
CA THR A 85 -2.59 -14.17 12.37
C THR A 85 -3.06 -12.73 12.38
N VAL A 86 -3.92 -12.38 13.33
CA VAL A 86 -4.41 -11.02 13.50
C VAL A 86 -3.58 -10.34 14.58
N TYR A 87 -3.05 -9.16 14.27
CA TYR A 87 -2.26 -8.36 15.18
C TYR A 87 -3.00 -7.07 15.55
N ARG A 88 -3.00 -6.76 16.85
CA ARG A 88 -3.51 -5.51 17.40
C ARG A 88 -2.44 -4.88 18.27
N LEU A 89 -2.24 -3.59 18.08
CA LEU A 89 -1.41 -2.82 18.99
C LEU A 89 -2.02 -2.84 20.40
N PRO A 90 -1.18 -2.88 21.46
CA PRO A 90 -1.64 -2.60 22.81
C PRO A 90 -2.37 -1.25 22.89
N LYS A 91 -3.38 -1.14 23.76
CA LYS A 91 -4.27 0.04 23.85
C LYS A 91 -3.54 1.38 23.96
N LYS A 92 -2.36 1.41 24.61
CA LYS A 92 -1.53 2.61 24.76
C LYS A 92 -0.96 3.15 23.44
N TYR A 93 -0.88 2.32 22.40
CA TYR A 93 -0.42 2.69 21.06
C TYR A 93 -1.57 2.91 20.06
N GLY A 94 -2.80 2.65 20.48
CA GLY A 94 -3.98 2.83 19.63
C GLY A 94 -5.06 1.78 19.89
N ARG A 95 -6.30 2.15 19.54
CA ARG A 95 -7.47 1.27 19.54
C ARG A 95 -7.69 0.60 18.18
N TYR A 96 -7.23 1.24 17.11
CA TYR A 96 -7.28 0.77 15.73
C TYR A 96 -5.86 0.57 15.23
N THR A 97 -5.61 -0.55 14.55
CA THR A 97 -4.32 -0.88 13.95
C THR A 97 -4.51 -1.07 12.45
N TYR A 98 -3.83 -0.25 11.67
CA TYR A 98 -3.79 -0.34 10.21
C TYR A 98 -2.42 -0.86 9.81
N ALA A 99 -2.36 -1.88 8.98
CA ALA A 99 -1.11 -2.33 8.39
C ALA A 99 -0.70 -1.41 7.25
N SER A 100 0.60 -1.13 7.15
CA SER A 100 1.21 -0.48 6.00
C SER A 100 2.06 -1.45 5.22
N ASN A 101 2.96 -2.19 5.89
CA ASN A 101 3.93 -3.05 5.20
C ASN A 101 4.54 -4.13 6.11
N ILE A 102 5.24 -5.09 5.51
CA ILE A 102 5.96 -6.15 6.21
C ILE A 102 7.27 -6.46 5.47
N SER A 103 8.35 -6.49 6.24
CA SER A 103 9.68 -6.86 5.73
C SER A 103 9.90 -8.37 5.69
N SER A 104 10.93 -8.83 4.98
CA SER A 104 11.25 -10.25 4.80
C SER A 104 11.60 -11.00 6.09
N ASN A 105 12.07 -10.30 7.14
CA ASN A 105 12.29 -10.88 8.47
C ASN A 105 11.12 -10.67 9.46
N GLY A 106 9.99 -10.13 8.98
CA GLY A 106 8.74 -10.03 9.75
C GLY A 106 8.59 -8.76 10.58
N ILE A 107 9.43 -7.72 10.39
CA ILE A 107 9.13 -6.40 10.96
C ILE A 107 7.89 -5.86 10.24
N MET A 108 6.85 -5.54 11.01
CA MET A 108 5.62 -4.93 10.50
C MET A 108 5.68 -3.41 10.65
N ALA A 109 5.33 -2.69 9.60
CA ALA A 109 5.01 -1.27 9.66
C ALA A 109 3.49 -1.12 9.83
N VAL A 110 3.07 -0.44 10.90
CA VAL A 110 1.65 -0.26 11.23
C VAL A 110 1.37 1.18 11.67
N VAL A 111 0.11 1.59 11.58
CA VAL A 111 -0.40 2.87 12.07
C VAL A 111 -1.43 2.61 13.17
N GLY A 112 -1.24 3.25 14.32
CA GLY A 112 -2.17 3.25 15.44
C GLY A 112 -3.02 4.52 15.48
N GLN A 113 -4.31 4.35 15.80
CA GLN A 113 -5.23 5.46 16.09
C GLN A 113 -6.05 5.16 17.35
N HIS A 114 -6.28 6.17 18.21
CA HIS A 114 -7.12 6.02 19.40
C HIS A 114 -8.62 6.12 19.11
N LYS A 115 -8.98 6.95 18.12
CA LYS A 115 -10.34 7.15 17.65
C LYS A 115 -10.33 7.23 16.13
N THR A 116 -11.44 6.84 15.50
CA THR A 116 -11.61 6.98 14.05
C THR A 116 -11.37 8.43 13.62
N GLY A 117 -10.43 8.64 12.71
CA GLY A 117 -10.07 9.98 12.21
C GLY A 117 -9.30 10.85 13.22
N GLY A 118 -8.76 10.26 14.29
CA GLY A 118 -7.85 10.93 15.21
C GLY A 118 -6.41 11.00 14.69
N LYS A 119 -5.53 11.66 15.47
CA LYS A 119 -4.09 11.69 15.22
C LYS A 119 -3.55 10.27 15.04
N SER A 120 -2.75 10.08 14.01
CA SER A 120 -2.15 8.81 13.66
C SER A 120 -0.70 8.77 14.14
N THR A 121 -0.30 7.68 14.77
CA THR A 121 1.11 7.42 15.08
C THR A 121 1.54 6.14 14.40
N SER A 122 2.69 6.18 13.72
CA SER A 122 3.25 5.02 13.07
C SER A 122 4.16 4.24 14.01
N TYR A 123 4.24 2.93 13.79
CA TYR A 123 5.05 2.03 14.59
C TYR A 123 5.75 0.99 13.70
N LEU A 124 6.96 0.63 14.10
CA LEU A 124 7.59 -0.63 13.69
C LEU A 124 7.38 -1.65 14.79
N VAL A 125 6.89 -2.83 14.42
CA VAL A 125 6.70 -3.96 15.32
C VAL A 125 7.67 -5.05 14.92
N ALA A 126 8.68 -5.30 15.75
CA ALA A 126 9.65 -6.35 15.55
C ALA A 126 9.06 -7.74 15.85
N ARG A 127 9.73 -8.81 15.39
CA ARG A 127 9.26 -10.19 15.53
C ARG A 127 9.15 -10.66 16.99
N ASN A 128 10.00 -10.12 17.86
CA ASN A 128 9.95 -10.36 19.31
C ASN A 128 8.84 -9.56 20.03
N GLY A 129 8.09 -8.72 19.30
CA GLY A 129 7.02 -7.89 19.84
C GLY A 129 7.44 -6.49 20.25
N ASP A 130 8.72 -6.11 20.10
CA ASP A 130 9.16 -4.75 20.39
C ASP A 130 8.49 -3.74 19.47
N ILE A 131 8.03 -2.63 20.05
CA ILE A 131 7.28 -1.58 19.35
C ILE A 131 8.09 -0.29 19.38
N THR A 132 8.52 0.16 18.22
CA THR A 132 9.20 1.46 18.04
C THR A 132 8.24 2.47 17.44
N ALA A 133 8.00 3.58 18.13
CA ALA A 133 7.20 4.67 17.58
C ALA A 133 8.01 5.44 16.53
N LEU A 134 7.37 5.77 15.42
CA LEU A 134 7.92 6.63 14.37
C LEU A 134 7.23 7.99 14.46
N VAL A 135 7.94 8.94 15.05
CA VAL A 135 7.51 10.33 15.20
C VAL A 135 8.61 11.20 14.61
N ASP A 136 8.41 11.69 13.38
CA ASP A 136 9.37 12.57 12.74
C ASP A 136 9.37 13.92 13.49
N PRO A 137 10.51 14.39 14.04
CA PRO A 137 10.57 15.69 14.71
C PRO A 137 10.14 16.85 13.80
N ALA A 138 10.38 16.75 12.49
CA ALA A 138 9.99 17.75 11.50
C ALA A 138 8.48 17.82 11.28
N ALA A 139 7.71 16.86 11.79
CA ALA A 139 6.25 16.92 11.78
C ALA A 139 5.68 17.97 12.74
N ALA A 140 6.49 18.53 13.66
CA ALA A 140 6.07 19.54 14.63
C ALA A 140 4.78 19.17 15.39
N GLY A 141 4.64 17.89 15.75
CA GLY A 141 3.46 17.37 16.45
C GLY A 141 2.29 16.95 15.56
N HIS A 142 2.42 17.01 14.24
CA HIS A 142 1.45 16.45 13.27
C HIS A 142 1.69 14.96 13.00
N ASP A 143 0.90 14.37 12.09
CA ASP A 143 0.94 12.94 11.78
C ASP A 143 2.26 12.54 11.08
N THR A 144 2.80 11.39 11.49
CA THR A 144 3.85 10.65 10.78
C THR A 144 3.26 9.30 10.35
N VAL A 145 3.25 9.04 9.05
CA VAL A 145 2.65 7.85 8.44
C VAL A 145 3.73 7.03 7.73
N VAL A 146 3.98 5.81 8.23
CA VAL A 146 4.88 4.85 7.60
C VAL A 146 4.16 4.14 6.46
N ASN A 147 4.85 4.00 5.33
CA ASN A 147 4.35 3.33 4.13
C ASN A 147 5.10 2.02 3.86
N GLY A 148 6.44 2.01 3.98
CA GLY A 148 7.28 0.85 3.65
C GLY A 148 8.35 0.57 4.71
N VAL A 149 8.81 -0.69 4.78
CA VAL A 149 9.85 -1.13 5.72
C VAL A 149 10.68 -2.27 5.13
N ASN A 150 12.00 -2.22 5.32
CA ASN A 150 12.89 -3.30 4.91
C ASN A 150 13.38 -4.16 6.09
N ARG A 151 14.11 -5.25 5.78
CA ARG A 151 14.58 -6.21 6.79
C ARG A 151 15.53 -5.64 7.85
N TYR A 152 16.08 -4.45 7.61
CA TYR A 152 16.99 -3.78 8.53
C TYR A 152 16.28 -2.78 9.45
N GLY A 153 14.94 -2.74 9.40
CA GLY A 153 14.15 -1.76 10.15
C GLY A 153 14.26 -0.34 9.60
N ALA A 154 14.82 -0.16 8.40
CA ALA A 154 14.72 1.11 7.70
C ALA A 154 13.29 1.25 7.18
N ALA A 155 12.72 2.44 7.31
CA ALA A 155 11.34 2.72 6.93
C ALA A 155 11.24 3.98 6.09
N VAL A 156 10.18 4.07 5.30
CA VAL A 156 9.84 5.26 4.51
C VAL A 156 8.38 5.60 4.70
N GLY A 157 8.04 6.85 4.45
CA GLY A 157 6.67 7.32 4.54
C GLY A 157 6.58 8.81 4.35
N ILE A 158 5.53 9.39 4.93
CA ILE A 158 5.28 10.83 4.89
C ILE A 158 5.06 11.38 6.30
N TYR A 159 5.32 12.66 6.47
CA TYR A 159 4.87 13.43 7.62
C TYR A 159 4.15 14.70 7.17
N CYS A 160 3.18 15.12 7.98
CA CYS A 160 2.38 16.30 7.70
C CYS A 160 3.10 17.55 8.23
N LEU A 161 3.14 18.60 7.41
CA LEU A 161 3.68 19.92 7.78
C LEU A 161 2.59 20.85 8.36
N ASN A 162 1.34 20.38 8.35
CA ASN A 162 0.23 21.08 8.98
C ASN A 162 -0.83 20.07 9.46
N HIS A 163 -1.74 20.53 10.32
CA HIS A 163 -2.81 19.69 10.88
C HIS A 163 -3.72 19.04 9.82
N LYS A 164 -3.91 19.70 8.67
CA LYS A 164 -4.78 19.19 7.59
C LYS A 164 -4.07 18.22 6.65
N CYS A 165 -2.78 17.99 6.85
CA CYS A 165 -1.88 17.30 5.93
C CYS A 165 -1.98 17.78 4.47
N SER A 166 -2.39 19.03 4.23
CA SER A 166 -2.43 19.61 2.88
C SER A 166 -1.04 19.97 2.38
N LYS A 167 -0.07 20.00 3.30
CA LYS A 167 1.36 20.04 3.03
C LYS A 167 1.98 18.85 3.74
N SER A 168 2.77 18.06 3.01
CA SER A 168 3.49 16.92 3.54
C SER A 168 4.87 16.82 2.89
N ALA A 169 5.75 16.05 3.52
CA ALA A 169 7.04 15.68 2.97
C ALA A 169 7.29 14.19 3.20
N SER A 170 8.07 13.58 2.32
CA SER A 170 8.52 12.20 2.51
C SER A 170 9.69 12.14 3.48
N PHE A 171 9.78 11.05 4.24
CA PHE A 171 10.92 10.76 5.10
C PHE A 171 11.54 9.41 4.80
N ILE A 172 12.81 9.28 5.18
CA ILE A 172 13.53 8.02 5.33
C ILE A 172 13.94 7.92 6.80
N TYR A 173 13.54 6.84 7.46
CA TYR A 173 13.96 6.49 8.82
C TYR A 173 15.01 5.39 8.78
N ARG A 174 16.19 5.63 9.35
CA ARG A 174 17.29 4.65 9.44
C ARG A 174 18.02 4.82 10.75
N ARG A 175 18.18 3.73 11.51
CA ARG A 175 18.98 3.67 12.75
C ARG A 175 18.63 4.79 13.75
N GLY A 176 17.34 5.06 13.95
CA GLY A 176 16.89 6.09 14.89
C GLY A 176 16.81 7.51 14.32
N SER A 177 17.28 7.75 13.10
CA SER A 177 17.31 9.09 12.50
C SER A 177 16.33 9.23 11.33
N PHE A 178 15.67 10.38 11.24
CA PHE A 178 14.83 10.78 10.12
C PHE A 178 15.62 11.66 9.14
N THR A 179 15.33 11.50 7.86
CA THR A 179 15.85 12.37 6.79
C THR A 179 14.72 12.71 5.84
N THR A 180 14.47 14.00 5.61
CA THR A 180 13.50 14.46 4.61
C THR A 180 13.98 14.07 3.22
N PHE A 181 13.13 13.37 2.47
CA PHE A 181 13.42 12.98 1.10
C PHE A 181 12.92 14.02 0.11
N THR A 182 13.80 14.42 -0.80
CA THR A 182 13.49 15.35 -1.89
C THR A 182 13.97 14.79 -3.22
N LEU A 183 13.32 15.26 -4.29
CA LEU A 183 13.69 14.97 -5.67
C LEU A 183 14.21 16.25 -6.36
N LYS A 184 14.65 16.13 -7.62
CA LYS A 184 15.19 17.27 -8.38
C LYS A 184 14.11 18.34 -8.62
N ARG A 185 14.54 19.56 -8.99
CA ARG A 185 13.63 20.63 -9.45
C ARG A 185 12.68 20.09 -10.53
N LYS A 186 11.39 20.48 -10.45
CA LYS A 186 10.24 20.00 -11.24
C LYS A 186 9.61 18.65 -10.82
N GLN A 187 10.19 17.92 -9.87
CA GLN A 187 9.60 16.70 -9.31
C GLN A 187 9.00 17.02 -7.94
N LEU A 188 7.71 17.38 -7.93
CA LEU A 188 7.04 17.93 -6.77
C LEU A 188 6.43 16.84 -5.90
N LEU A 189 6.43 17.08 -4.58
CA LEU A 189 5.74 16.26 -3.58
C LEU A 189 6.03 14.76 -3.74
N PRO A 190 7.30 14.31 -3.62
CA PRO A 190 7.59 12.89 -3.64
C PRO A 190 6.82 12.20 -2.52
N ASN A 191 6.21 11.05 -2.84
CA ASN A 191 5.54 10.17 -1.90
C ASN A 191 6.22 8.79 -1.97
N LEU A 192 6.97 8.44 -0.93
CA LEU A 192 7.63 7.15 -0.82
C LEU A 192 6.64 6.08 -0.35
N SER A 193 6.46 5.03 -1.15
CA SER A 193 5.59 3.89 -0.83
C SER A 193 6.37 2.71 -0.27
N GLU A 194 7.59 2.46 -0.75
CA GLU A 194 8.34 1.27 -0.38
C GLU A 194 9.87 1.52 -0.29
N ILE A 195 10.53 0.73 0.54
CA ILE A 195 11.99 0.62 0.63
C ILE A 195 12.43 -0.84 0.56
N THR A 196 13.26 -1.18 -0.42
CA THR A 196 13.75 -2.55 -0.58
C THR A 196 14.86 -2.89 0.41
N ASP A 197 15.21 -4.17 0.57
CA ASP A 197 16.37 -4.59 1.37
C ASP A 197 17.68 -4.09 0.76
N ARG A 198 17.71 -3.82 -0.56
CA ARG A 198 18.85 -3.15 -1.22
C ARG A 198 18.87 -1.64 -1.01
N GLY A 199 17.91 -1.10 -0.26
CA GLY A 199 17.80 0.33 0.04
C GLY A 199 17.29 1.17 -1.14
N ALA A 200 16.74 0.53 -2.18
CA ALA A 200 16.07 1.26 -3.25
C ALA A 200 14.76 1.85 -2.73
N LEU A 201 14.49 3.09 -3.11
CA LEU A 201 13.30 3.83 -2.73
C LEU A 201 12.30 3.79 -3.89
N ILE A 202 11.06 3.44 -3.61
CA ILE A 202 9.98 3.38 -4.59
C ILE A 202 8.92 4.38 -4.16
N GLY A 203 8.35 5.07 -5.14
CA GLY A 203 7.32 6.05 -4.87
C GLY A 203 6.75 6.68 -6.12
N SER A 204 6.02 7.78 -5.92
CA SER A 204 5.46 8.58 -7.00
C SER A 204 5.67 10.08 -6.74
N PHE A 205 5.61 10.90 -7.78
CA PHE A 205 5.74 12.36 -7.67
C PHE A 205 4.90 13.07 -8.76
N TYR A 206 4.59 14.34 -8.54
CA TYR A 206 3.93 15.20 -9.54
C TYR A 206 4.97 15.90 -10.41
N GLN A 207 4.84 15.75 -11.73
CA GLN A 207 5.75 16.36 -12.69
C GLN A 207 5.29 17.78 -13.06
N TYR A 208 6.07 18.81 -12.72
CA TYR A 208 5.82 20.18 -13.20
C TYR A 208 6.24 20.33 -14.68
N PRO A 209 5.53 21.14 -15.50
CA PRO A 209 4.34 21.94 -15.17
C PRO A 209 3.01 21.19 -15.28
N ASN A 210 3.00 20.02 -15.91
CA ASN A 210 1.78 19.34 -16.32
C ASN A 210 0.98 18.75 -15.14
N GLY A 211 1.64 18.57 -14.00
CA GLY A 211 1.09 17.99 -12.77
C GLY A 211 0.60 16.55 -12.93
N ASN A 212 1.08 15.83 -13.94
CA ASN A 212 0.81 14.40 -14.05
C ASN A 212 1.65 13.63 -13.05
N LEU A 213 1.07 12.55 -12.53
CA LEU A 213 1.72 11.69 -11.56
C LEU A 213 2.60 10.66 -12.27
N ARG A 214 3.83 10.51 -11.79
CA ARG A 214 4.79 9.52 -12.32
C ARG A 214 5.35 8.67 -11.21
N GLY A 215 5.54 7.39 -11.49
CA GLY A 215 6.25 6.48 -10.60
C GLY A 215 7.75 6.71 -10.68
N PHE A 216 8.49 6.34 -9.63
CA PHE A 216 9.94 6.32 -9.68
C PHE A 216 10.55 5.22 -8.81
N VAL A 217 11.75 4.81 -9.20
CA VAL A 217 12.67 4.02 -8.38
C VAL A 217 13.96 4.81 -8.24
N ARG A 218 14.44 4.99 -7.01
CA ARG A 218 15.73 5.60 -6.73
C ARG A 218 16.66 4.59 -6.08
N ALA A 219 17.77 4.28 -6.74
CA ALA A 219 18.80 3.37 -6.25
C ALA A 219 20.18 3.97 -6.53
N HIS A 220 21.12 3.82 -5.59
CA HIS A 220 22.50 4.33 -5.73
C HIS A 220 22.56 5.80 -6.19
N GLY A 221 21.70 6.66 -5.63
CA GLY A 221 21.63 8.09 -5.96
C GLY A 221 20.98 8.42 -7.31
N LYS A 222 20.66 7.44 -8.15
CA LYS A 222 20.04 7.63 -9.47
C LYS A 222 18.53 7.40 -9.38
N THR A 223 17.75 8.32 -9.94
CA THR A 223 16.28 8.19 -10.06
C THR A 223 15.91 7.75 -11.46
N LYS A 224 15.19 6.63 -11.58
CA LYS A 224 14.55 6.16 -12.81
C LYS A 224 13.05 6.44 -12.72
N VAL A 225 12.52 7.17 -13.69
CA VAL A 225 11.08 7.44 -13.78
C VAL A 225 10.39 6.27 -14.49
N ILE A 226 9.19 5.93 -14.03
CA ILE A 226 8.38 4.83 -14.54
C ILE A 226 7.01 5.38 -14.93
N ASP A 227 6.65 5.18 -16.19
CA ASP A 227 5.29 5.32 -16.67
C ASP A 227 4.70 3.94 -16.96
N ALA A 228 3.54 3.70 -16.38
CA ALA A 228 2.73 2.55 -16.71
C ALA A 228 2.10 2.72 -18.11
N PRO A 229 1.89 1.62 -18.85
CA PRO A 229 1.18 1.68 -20.13
C PRO A 229 -0.22 2.28 -19.96
N GLY A 230 -0.59 3.21 -20.84
CA GLY A 230 -1.92 3.86 -20.81
C GLY A 230 -2.11 4.92 -19.72
N ALA A 231 -1.08 5.22 -18.92
CA ALA A 231 -1.13 6.28 -17.92
C ALA A 231 -1.36 7.65 -18.57
N SER A 232 -2.35 8.40 -18.07
CA SER A 232 -2.64 9.74 -18.57
C SER A 232 -1.55 10.74 -18.20
N GLN A 233 -1.32 11.71 -19.08
CA GLN A 233 -0.43 12.85 -18.83
C GLN A 233 -1.19 14.10 -18.32
N LYS A 234 -2.46 13.94 -17.93
CA LYS A 234 -3.28 15.03 -17.37
C LYS A 234 -2.98 15.24 -15.88
N LEU A 235 -3.19 16.47 -15.42
CA LEU A 235 -3.07 16.85 -14.02
C LEU A 235 -3.82 15.89 -13.10
N GLY A 236 -3.12 15.33 -12.10
CA GLY A 236 -3.71 14.44 -11.11
C GLY A 236 -3.86 12.97 -11.54
N TYR A 237 -3.56 12.64 -12.80
CA TYR A 237 -3.60 11.28 -13.32
C TYR A 237 -2.19 10.78 -13.64
N GLY A 238 -2.04 9.47 -13.81
CA GLY A 238 -0.80 8.88 -14.27
C GLY A 238 -0.44 7.59 -13.55
N THR A 239 0.83 7.44 -13.17
CA THR A 239 1.38 6.20 -12.60
C THR A 239 1.62 6.33 -11.10
N PHE A 240 1.04 5.39 -10.34
CA PHE A 240 1.22 5.24 -8.90
C PHE A 240 1.97 3.94 -8.64
N LEU A 241 3.13 4.00 -7.97
CA LEU A 241 3.80 2.80 -7.45
C LEU A 241 3.42 2.58 -5.99
N LEU A 242 2.88 1.39 -5.70
CA LEU A 242 2.36 1.02 -4.37
C LEU A 242 3.29 0.03 -3.67
N GLY A 243 4.02 -0.81 -4.42
CA GLY A 243 4.97 -1.76 -3.86
C GLY A 243 6.10 -2.10 -4.80
N GLY A 244 7.08 -2.84 -4.28
CA GLY A 244 8.13 -3.45 -5.09
C GLY A 244 9.10 -4.30 -4.29
N ALA A 245 10.04 -4.90 -4.99
CA ALA A 245 10.91 -5.95 -4.47
C ALA A 245 12.38 -5.74 -4.85
N ASN A 246 13.24 -6.61 -4.34
CA ASN A 246 14.70 -6.43 -4.30
C ASN A 246 15.36 -6.44 -5.70
N HIS A 247 14.77 -7.12 -6.67
CA HIS A 247 15.30 -7.23 -8.04
C HIS A 247 14.63 -6.27 -9.02
N GLY A 248 14.07 -5.17 -8.51
CA GLY A 248 13.53 -4.09 -9.33
C GLY A 248 12.14 -4.38 -9.88
N THR A 249 11.48 -5.44 -9.41
CA THR A 249 10.04 -5.61 -9.61
C THR A 249 9.31 -4.49 -8.88
N VAL A 250 8.41 -3.81 -9.57
CA VAL A 250 7.52 -2.81 -8.96
C VAL A 250 6.10 -3.02 -9.41
N CYS A 251 5.15 -2.58 -8.62
CA CYS A 251 3.74 -2.69 -8.93
C CYS A 251 2.97 -1.48 -8.44
N GLY A 252 1.78 -1.31 -9.01
CA GLY A 252 0.84 -0.32 -8.56
C GLY A 252 -0.34 -0.21 -9.51
N ALA A 253 -0.76 1.03 -9.74
CA ALA A 253 -1.90 1.35 -10.56
C ALA A 253 -1.58 2.48 -11.53
N SER A 254 -2.29 2.50 -12.65
CA SER A 254 -2.26 3.61 -13.60
C SER A 254 -3.65 4.12 -13.86
N SER A 255 -3.83 5.45 -13.85
CA SER A 255 -5.10 6.08 -14.20
C SER A 255 -5.05 6.69 -15.60
N GLY A 256 -6.01 6.28 -16.43
CA GLY A 256 -6.23 6.85 -17.76
C GLY A 256 -7.27 7.99 -17.75
N PRO A 257 -7.51 8.66 -18.90
CA PRO A 257 -8.48 9.74 -19.02
C PRO A 257 -9.92 9.32 -18.71
N HIS A 258 -10.24 8.02 -18.80
CA HIS A 258 -11.55 7.46 -18.45
C HIS A 258 -11.69 7.07 -16.96
N ARG A 259 -10.74 7.48 -16.10
CA ARG A 259 -10.71 7.25 -14.64
C ARG A 259 -10.73 5.78 -14.19
N TYR A 260 -10.41 4.85 -15.08
CA TYR A 260 -10.19 3.47 -14.66
C TYR A 260 -8.75 3.32 -14.19
N GLU A 261 -8.59 2.82 -12.98
CA GLU A 261 -7.30 2.41 -12.45
C GLU A 261 -7.03 0.97 -12.87
N VAL A 262 -5.93 0.80 -13.59
CA VAL A 262 -5.48 -0.50 -14.08
C VAL A 262 -4.23 -0.90 -13.32
N GLY A 263 -4.27 -2.09 -12.73
CA GLY A 263 -3.14 -2.66 -12.02
C GLY A 263 -2.03 -3.01 -13.00
N PHE A 264 -0.78 -2.77 -12.63
CA PHE A 264 0.36 -3.21 -13.44
C PHE A 264 1.53 -3.66 -12.56
N VAL A 265 2.29 -4.62 -13.09
CA VAL A 265 3.61 -5.00 -12.57
C VAL A 265 4.65 -4.68 -13.62
N ARG A 266 5.77 -4.08 -13.22
CA ARG A 266 6.96 -3.98 -14.06
C ARG A 266 8.02 -4.92 -13.52
N ARG A 267 8.45 -5.88 -14.32
CA ARG A 267 9.47 -6.88 -13.97
C ARG A 267 10.44 -7.05 -15.13
N HIS A 268 11.74 -7.09 -14.85
CA HIS A 268 12.80 -7.20 -15.87
C HIS A 268 12.70 -6.14 -16.99
N GLY A 269 12.19 -4.94 -16.65
CA GLY A 269 11.99 -3.86 -17.61
C GLY A 269 10.71 -3.95 -18.45
N HIS A 270 9.96 -5.06 -18.37
CA HIS A 270 8.70 -5.27 -19.08
C HIS A 270 7.50 -4.94 -18.19
N ASN A 271 6.48 -4.32 -18.77
CA ASN A 271 5.22 -4.02 -18.08
C ASN A 271 4.20 -5.13 -18.36
N HIS A 272 3.63 -5.69 -17.30
CA HIS A 272 2.50 -6.62 -17.31
C HIS A 272 1.29 -5.87 -16.79
N VAL A 273 0.35 -5.55 -17.68
CA VAL A 273 -0.91 -4.89 -17.31
C VAL A 273 -1.91 -5.95 -16.91
N ILE A 274 -2.44 -5.85 -15.69
CA ILE A 274 -3.46 -6.76 -15.18
C ILE A 274 -4.80 -6.08 -15.32
N ASN A 275 -5.51 -6.43 -16.38
CA ASN A 275 -6.88 -6.00 -16.58
C ASN A 275 -7.83 -7.09 -16.07
N LEU A 276 -8.43 -6.86 -14.90
CA LEU A 276 -9.55 -7.67 -14.44
C LEU A 276 -10.74 -7.34 -15.34
N LYS A 277 -11.08 -8.27 -16.26
CA LYS A 277 -11.99 -8.02 -17.40
C LYS A 277 -13.25 -7.18 -17.04
N PRO A 278 -13.66 -6.29 -17.94
CA PRO A 278 -14.69 -5.29 -17.71
C PRO A 278 -16.08 -5.91 -17.93
N HIS A 279 -16.75 -6.32 -16.86
CA HIS A 279 -18.22 -6.43 -16.89
C HIS A 279 -18.89 -5.32 -16.08
N VAL A 280 -18.14 -4.26 -15.78
CA VAL A 280 -18.64 -3.09 -15.08
C VAL A 280 -17.85 -1.85 -15.48
N HIS A 281 -18.56 -0.85 -16.00
CA HIS A 281 -18.15 0.53 -15.86
C HIS A 281 -17.83 0.75 -14.36
N HIS A 282 -16.62 1.24 -14.04
CA HIS A 282 -16.06 1.47 -12.69
C HIS A 282 -15.29 0.31 -12.03
N ALA A 283 -14.86 -0.71 -12.77
CA ALA A 283 -13.89 -1.67 -12.23
C ALA A 283 -12.56 -0.97 -11.91
N PHE A 284 -12.20 -0.96 -10.63
CA PHE A 284 -10.91 -0.52 -10.12
C PHE A 284 -10.06 -1.76 -9.88
N SER A 285 -8.83 -1.76 -10.37
CA SER A 285 -7.81 -2.75 -10.01
C SER A 285 -6.52 -2.03 -9.66
N ALA A 286 -6.00 -2.27 -8.46
CA ALA A 286 -4.68 -1.83 -8.06
C ALA A 286 -3.88 -3.04 -7.58
N ILE A 287 -2.60 -3.10 -7.94
CA ILE A 287 -1.69 -4.08 -7.38
C ILE A 287 -1.01 -3.44 -6.18
N GLU A 288 -1.51 -3.78 -5.00
CA GLU A 288 -1.07 -3.21 -3.72
C GLU A 288 0.32 -3.74 -3.34
N ALA A 289 0.64 -4.97 -3.72
CA ALA A 289 1.93 -5.58 -3.43
C ALA A 289 2.32 -6.63 -4.48
N CYS A 290 3.63 -6.83 -4.65
CA CYS A 290 4.22 -7.78 -5.58
C CYS A 290 5.61 -8.20 -5.11
N ASN A 291 6.11 -9.33 -5.60
CA ASN A 291 7.46 -9.79 -5.31
C ASN A 291 8.24 -10.24 -6.57
N ASP A 292 9.53 -10.53 -6.43
CA ASP A 292 10.39 -10.89 -7.56
C ASP A 292 10.08 -12.26 -8.16
N SER A 293 9.43 -13.12 -7.37
CA SER A 293 8.86 -14.41 -7.77
C SER A 293 7.60 -14.27 -8.63
N GLY A 294 7.11 -13.03 -8.83
CA GLY A 294 5.96 -12.72 -9.68
C GLY A 294 4.62 -12.91 -8.99
N GLU A 295 4.59 -13.09 -7.67
CA GLU A 295 3.34 -13.08 -6.91
C GLU A 295 2.81 -11.65 -6.80
N VAL A 296 1.49 -11.52 -6.80
CA VAL A 296 0.79 -10.23 -6.77
C VAL A 296 -0.39 -10.26 -5.82
N ALA A 297 -0.59 -9.15 -5.12
CA ALA A 297 -1.78 -8.87 -4.34
C ALA A 297 -2.60 -7.79 -5.04
N ILE A 298 -3.82 -8.13 -5.43
CA ILE A 298 -4.69 -7.26 -6.22
C ILE A 298 -5.88 -6.85 -5.38
N HIS A 299 -6.07 -5.55 -5.24
CA HIS A 299 -7.30 -4.99 -4.72
C HIS A 299 -8.22 -4.62 -5.88
N ALA A 300 -9.42 -5.17 -5.87
CA ALA A 300 -10.40 -5.01 -6.93
C ALA A 300 -11.75 -4.56 -6.37
N ARG A 301 -12.47 -3.72 -7.13
CA ARG A 301 -13.90 -3.47 -6.89
C ARG A 301 -14.75 -4.25 -7.86
N LEU A 302 -15.54 -5.16 -7.32
CA LEU A 302 -16.48 -5.98 -8.08
C LEU A 302 -17.91 -5.48 -7.83
N LYS A 303 -18.87 -5.93 -8.65
CA LYS A 303 -20.30 -5.71 -8.39
C LYS A 303 -20.72 -6.17 -7.00
N SER A 304 -20.12 -7.26 -6.52
CA SER A 304 -20.35 -7.82 -5.18
C SER A 304 -19.63 -7.08 -4.05
N GLY A 305 -18.98 -5.94 -4.35
CA GLY A 305 -18.17 -5.17 -3.40
C GLY A 305 -16.66 -5.36 -3.56
N PRO A 306 -15.85 -4.74 -2.68
CA PRO A 306 -14.41 -4.85 -2.71
C PRO A 306 -13.96 -6.28 -2.45
N ALA A 307 -12.95 -6.71 -3.18
CA ALA A 307 -12.33 -8.02 -3.05
C ALA A 307 -10.83 -7.89 -3.18
N VAL A 308 -10.14 -8.81 -2.52
CA VAL A 308 -8.68 -8.91 -2.60
C VAL A 308 -8.33 -10.27 -3.14
N PHE A 309 -7.35 -10.30 -4.03
CA PHE A 309 -6.89 -11.51 -4.68
C PHE A 309 -5.38 -11.67 -4.52
N LEU A 310 -4.93 -12.91 -4.42
CA LEU A 310 -3.54 -13.29 -4.61
C LEU A 310 -3.43 -14.10 -5.89
N GLY A 311 -2.39 -13.85 -6.66
CA GLY A 311 -2.12 -14.59 -7.89
C GLY A 311 -0.64 -14.58 -8.22
N LYS A 312 -0.28 -15.25 -9.31
CA LYS A 312 1.07 -15.27 -9.84
C LYS A 312 1.06 -14.87 -11.30
N LEU A 313 1.99 -14.00 -11.69
CA LEU A 313 2.19 -13.65 -13.10
C LEU A 313 2.57 -14.91 -13.88
N GLY A 314 1.90 -15.08 -15.01
CA GLY A 314 1.96 -16.27 -15.84
C GLY A 314 2.94 -16.22 -16.99
#